data_AF-A0A840ITN8-F1
#
_entry.id   AF-A0A840ITN8-F1
#
_cell.length_a   1.000
_cell.length_b   1.000
_cell.length_c   1.000
_cell.angle_alpha   90.00
_cell.angle_beta   90.00
_cell.angle_gamma   90.00
#
_symmetry.space_group_name_H-M   'P 1'
#
loop_
_entity.id
_entity.type
_entity.pdbx_description
1 polymer ?
#
loop_
_entity_poly.entity_id
_entity_poly.type
_entity_poly.pdbx_seq_one_letter_code
_entity_poly.pdbx_strand_id
1 'polypeptide(L)'
;MTERPGVLRWFWYAVGGRLPERYHDWLLHDTTSKHWKARHVLRSSVGIVPLCLVWLLLPAPIQLRLAIVLMAALVAYFYSCAYMEESIDHRLSRHGFPPRTGKRIRREKADEADAEARARYIAIYRHQPGD
;
A
#
# COMPACT_ATOMS: atom_id res chain seq x y z
N MET A 1 -19.26 13.18 1.54
CA MET A 1 -19.54 11.78 1.94
C MET A 1 -18.72 10.88 1.03
N THR A 2 -17.76 10.13 1.55
CA THR A 2 -16.89 9.28 0.72
C THR A 2 -17.66 8.04 0.28
N GLU A 3 -18.14 8.01 -0.97
CA GLU A 3 -18.75 6.80 -1.53
C GLU A 3 -17.72 5.68 -1.56
N ARG A 4 -18.04 4.53 -0.95
CA ARG A 4 -17.16 3.36 -0.97
C ARG A 4 -17.47 2.53 -2.21
N PRO A 5 -16.46 2.13 -3.01
CA PRO A 5 -16.69 1.19 -4.10
C PRO A 5 -17.14 -0.15 -3.50
N GLY A 6 -18.21 -0.73 -4.07
CA GLY A 6 -18.66 -2.07 -3.67
C GLY A 6 -17.58 -3.13 -3.87
N VAL A 7 -17.70 -4.27 -3.17
CA VAL A 7 -16.65 -5.31 -3.06
C VAL A 7 -16.12 -5.81 -4.42
N LEU A 8 -17.01 -5.99 -5.41
CA LEU A 8 -16.62 -6.36 -6.78
C LEU A 8 -15.77 -5.29 -7.49
N ARG A 9 -16.14 -4.01 -7.34
CA ARG A 9 -15.38 -2.89 -7.95
C ARG A 9 -14.06 -2.68 -7.24
N TRP A 10 -14.01 -2.96 -5.94
CA TRP A 10 -12.75 -3.00 -5.19
C TRP A 10 -11.84 -4.13 -5.71
N PHE A 11 -12.39 -5.29 -6.04
CA PHE A 11 -11.61 -6.38 -6.62
C PHE A 11 -11.13 -6.06 -8.05
N TRP A 12 -11.99 -5.45 -8.87
CA TRP A 12 -11.61 -4.95 -10.20
C TRP A 12 -10.50 -3.91 -10.11
N TYR A 13 -10.62 -2.97 -9.17
CA TYR A 13 -9.59 -2.02 -8.81
C TYR A 13 -8.29 -2.70 -8.36
N ALA A 14 -8.40 -3.76 -7.56
CA ALA A 14 -7.27 -4.54 -7.06
C ALA A 14 -6.44 -5.17 -8.18
N VAL A 15 -7.12 -5.73 -9.18
CA VAL A 15 -6.52 -6.38 -10.35
C VAL A 15 -5.93 -5.37 -11.35
N GLY A 16 -6.26 -4.07 -11.24
CA GLY A 16 -5.73 -3.02 -12.11
C GLY A 16 -6.76 -2.34 -13.01
N GLY A 17 -8.04 -2.62 -12.80
CA GLY A 17 -9.15 -1.93 -13.44
C GLY A 17 -9.24 -0.46 -13.02
N ARG A 18 -9.68 0.39 -13.97
CA ARG A 18 -9.95 1.81 -13.71
C ARG A 18 -11.20 1.97 -12.85
N LEU A 19 -11.13 2.84 -11.85
CA LEU A 19 -12.29 3.26 -11.06
C LEU A 19 -12.93 4.53 -11.66
N PRO A 20 -14.27 4.66 -11.67
CA PRO A 20 -14.92 5.91 -12.05
C PRO A 20 -14.49 7.10 -11.16
N GLU A 21 -14.45 8.31 -11.72
CA GLU A 21 -14.02 9.55 -11.04
C GLU A 21 -14.72 9.84 -9.72
N ARG A 22 -15.97 9.41 -9.55
CA ARG A 22 -16.73 9.56 -8.29
C ARG A 22 -16.05 8.93 -7.06
N TYR A 23 -15.10 8.03 -7.27
CA TYR A 23 -14.34 7.36 -6.20
C TYR A 23 -12.95 7.97 -5.96
N HIS A 24 -12.62 9.10 -6.58
CA HIS A 24 -11.34 9.78 -6.41
C HIS A 24 -11.05 10.16 -4.95
N ASP A 25 -12.03 10.70 -4.22
CA ASP A 25 -11.85 11.03 -2.80
C ASP A 25 -11.57 9.79 -1.95
N TRP A 26 -12.23 8.68 -2.26
CA TRP A 26 -11.99 7.40 -1.60
C TRP A 26 -10.58 6.88 -1.92
N LEU A 27 -10.16 6.98 -3.18
CA LEU A 27 -8.82 6.58 -3.64
C LEU A 27 -7.72 7.40 -2.95
N LEU A 28 -7.93 8.71 -2.84
CA LEU A 28 -6.99 9.62 -2.21
C LEU A 28 -6.90 9.32 -0.71
N HIS A 29 -8.03 9.06 -0.07
CA HIS A 29 -8.06 8.64 1.34
C HIS A 29 -7.41 7.27 1.54
N ASP A 30 -7.64 6.31 0.65
CA ASP A 30 -7.07 4.96 0.68
C ASP A 30 -5.55 4.98 0.55
N THR A 31 -5.03 5.80 -0.36
CA THR A 31 -3.58 5.91 -0.66
C THR A 31 -2.80 6.80 0.31
N THR A 32 -3.50 7.58 1.14
CA THR A 32 -2.91 8.50 2.14
C THR A 32 -3.23 8.11 3.58
N SER A 33 -3.92 6.99 3.80
CA SER A 33 -4.25 6.47 5.14
C SER A 33 -3.08 5.71 5.76
N LYS A 34 -3.00 5.66 7.10
CA LYS A 34 -1.92 5.02 7.87
C LYS A 34 -1.68 3.54 7.52
N HIS A 35 -2.71 2.84 7.04
CA HIS A 35 -2.67 1.40 6.70
C HIS A 35 -2.48 1.12 5.20
N TRP A 36 -2.06 2.11 4.42
CA TRP A 36 -1.87 1.98 2.96
C TRP A 36 -0.95 0.81 2.57
N LYS A 37 0.11 0.55 3.36
CA LYS A 37 1.03 -0.59 3.14
C LYS A 37 0.31 -1.93 3.29
N ALA A 38 -0.48 -2.10 4.36
CA ALA A 38 -1.25 -3.33 4.60
C ALA A 38 -2.30 -3.56 3.51
N ARG A 39 -2.96 -2.50 3.04
CA ARG A 39 -3.90 -2.59 1.91
C ARG A 39 -3.20 -2.98 0.61
N HIS A 40 -1.98 -2.49 0.39
CA HIS A 40 -1.22 -2.89 -0.79
C HIS A 40 -0.79 -4.36 -0.73
N VAL A 41 -0.31 -4.81 0.43
CA VAL A 41 0.02 -6.23 0.66
C VAL A 41 -1.20 -7.10 0.42
N LEU A 42 -2.36 -6.78 1.02
CA LEU A 42 -3.60 -7.52 0.82
C LEU A 42 -4.00 -7.59 -0.66
N ARG A 43 -3.79 -6.50 -1.39
CA ARG A 43 -4.07 -6.41 -2.83
C ARG A 43 -3.13 -7.29 -3.64
N SER A 44 -1.85 -7.33 -3.30
CA SER A 44 -0.89 -8.21 -3.94
C SER A 44 -1.16 -9.67 -3.60
N SER A 45 -1.65 -9.97 -2.38
CA SER A 45 -2.13 -11.30 -2.02
C SER A 45 -3.24 -11.78 -2.96
N VAL A 46 -4.13 -10.90 -3.44
CA VAL A 46 -5.19 -11.29 -4.40
C VAL A 46 -4.62 -11.86 -5.69
N GLY A 47 -3.47 -11.36 -6.17
CA GLY A 47 -2.80 -11.90 -7.36
C GLY A 47 -1.86 -13.09 -7.03
N ILE A 48 -1.20 -13.06 -5.88
CA ILE A 48 -0.23 -14.08 -5.47
C ILE A 48 -0.92 -15.37 -5.05
N VAL A 49 -2.03 -15.31 -4.30
CA VAL A 49 -2.78 -16.47 -3.80
C VAL A 49 -3.19 -17.44 -4.92
N PRO A 50 -3.82 -17.02 -6.03
CA PRO A 50 -4.17 -17.95 -7.10
C PRO A 50 -2.93 -18.55 -7.77
N LEU A 51 -1.84 -17.78 -7.91
CA LEU A 51 -0.57 -18.31 -8.41
C LEU A 51 -0.04 -19.40 -7.47
N CYS A 52 0.01 -19.14 -6.16
CA CYS A 52 0.42 -20.13 -5.17
C CYS A 52 -0.47 -21.38 -5.20
N LEU A 53 -1.78 -21.21 -5.41
CA LEU A 53 -2.74 -22.32 -5.53
C LEU A 53 -2.43 -23.22 -6.73
N VAL A 54 -2.12 -22.62 -7.89
CA VAL A 54 -1.72 -23.35 -9.11
C VAL A 54 -0.44 -24.15 -8.85
N TRP A 55 0.54 -23.57 -8.17
CA TRP A 55 1.81 -24.23 -7.86
C TRP A 55 1.64 -25.33 -6.82
N LEU A 56 0.63 -25.22 -5.95
CA LEU A 56 0.24 -26.27 -5.03
C LEU A 56 -0.45 -27.45 -5.74
N LEU A 57 -1.08 -27.24 -6.90
CA LEU A 57 -1.71 -28.30 -7.70
C LEU A 57 -0.70 -29.16 -8.48
N LEU A 58 0.54 -28.68 -8.69
CA LEU A 58 1.57 -29.42 -9.42
C LEU A 58 1.91 -30.75 -8.73
N PRO A 59 2.10 -31.86 -9.47
CA PRO A 59 2.46 -33.15 -8.90
C PRO A 59 3.94 -33.16 -8.44
N ALA A 60 4.19 -32.58 -7.27
CA ALA A 60 5.52 -32.47 -6.65
C ALA A 60 5.48 -32.86 -5.15
N PRO A 61 6.61 -33.15 -4.49
CA PRO A 61 6.60 -33.33 -3.03
C PRO A 61 6.19 -32.05 -2.30
N ILE A 62 5.39 -32.16 -1.24
CA ILE A 62 4.79 -31.02 -0.53
C ILE A 62 5.84 -30.02 -0.03
N GLN A 63 7.00 -30.51 0.42
CA GLN A 63 8.12 -29.67 0.87
C GLN A 63 8.67 -28.79 -0.26
N LEU A 64 8.81 -29.36 -1.46
CA LEU A 64 9.25 -28.62 -2.64
C LEU A 64 8.21 -27.58 -3.05
N ARG A 65 6.92 -27.94 -3.04
CA ARG A 65 5.82 -27.00 -3.34
C ARG A 65 5.86 -25.81 -2.38
N LEU A 66 5.99 -26.06 -1.08
CA LEU A 66 6.04 -25.02 -0.06
C LEU A 66 7.27 -24.12 -0.21
N ALA A 67 8.46 -24.68 -0.46
CA ALA A 67 9.67 -23.90 -0.65
C ALA A 67 9.56 -22.96 -1.86
N ILE A 68 9.03 -23.47 -2.97
CA ILE A 68 8.85 -22.71 -4.19
C ILE A 68 7.77 -21.62 -4.03
N VAL A 69 6.62 -21.98 -3.44
CA VAL A 69 5.54 -21.02 -3.13
C VAL A 69 6.04 -19.92 -2.20
N LEU A 70 6.81 -20.28 -1.17
CA LEU A 70 7.39 -19.32 -0.22
C LEU A 70 8.36 -18.37 -0.91
N MET A 71 9.27 -18.91 -1.74
CA MET A 71 10.23 -18.10 -2.51
C MET A 71 9.51 -17.15 -3.47
N ALA A 72 8.54 -17.65 -4.24
CA ALA A 72 7.76 -16.85 -5.18
C ALA A 72 6.97 -15.76 -4.46
N ALA A 73 6.34 -16.09 -3.33
CA ALA A 73 5.62 -15.12 -2.50
C ALA A 73 6.56 -14.04 -1.96
N LEU A 74 7.70 -14.41 -1.39
CA LEU A 74 8.69 -13.45 -0.88
C LEU A 74 9.17 -12.48 -1.96
N VAL A 75 9.54 -12.98 -3.14
CA VAL A 75 9.98 -12.14 -4.26
C VAL A 75 8.84 -11.23 -4.74
N ALA A 76 7.64 -11.78 -4.90
CA ALA A 76 6.48 -10.99 -5.34
C ALA A 76 6.11 -9.89 -4.33
N TYR A 77 6.11 -10.19 -3.04
CA TYR A 77 5.88 -9.18 -1.99
C TYR A 77 7.01 -8.15 -1.93
N PHE A 78 8.26 -8.58 -2.06
CA PHE A 78 9.41 -7.67 -2.07
C PHE A 78 9.30 -6.67 -3.22
N TYR A 79 9.07 -7.16 -4.45
CA TYR A 79 8.86 -6.30 -5.62
C TYR A 79 7.61 -5.42 -5.45
N SER A 80 6.52 -5.97 -4.93
CA SER A 80 5.31 -5.18 -4.66
C SER A 80 5.60 -4.03 -3.70
N CYS A 81 6.37 -4.26 -2.64
CA CYS A 81 6.77 -3.22 -1.69
C CYS A 81 7.71 -2.19 -2.33
N ALA A 82 8.71 -2.65 -3.09
CA ALA A 82 9.68 -1.79 -3.76
C ALA A 82 9.01 -0.86 -4.79
N TYR A 83 8.07 -1.37 -5.58
CA TYR A 83 7.37 -0.61 -6.61
C TYR A 83 6.04 -0.01 -6.15
N MET A 84 5.74 -0.07 -4.85
CA MET A 84 4.47 0.38 -4.31
C MET A 84 4.23 1.87 -4.57
N GLU A 85 5.25 2.70 -4.38
CA GLU A 85 5.13 4.15 -4.57
C GLU A 85 4.94 4.50 -6.04
N GLU A 86 5.75 3.91 -6.91
CA GLU A 86 5.68 4.07 -8.36
C GLU A 86 4.32 3.60 -8.91
N SER A 87 3.83 2.46 -8.41
CA SER A 87 2.54 1.87 -8.81
C SER A 87 1.33 2.69 -8.36
N ILE A 88 1.44 3.48 -7.30
CA ILE A 88 0.38 4.39 -6.87
C ILE A 88 0.45 5.68 -7.70
N ASP A 89 1.65 6.19 -7.94
CA ASP A 89 1.84 7.44 -8.69
C ASP A 89 1.45 7.29 -10.17
N HIS A 90 1.81 6.15 -10.79
CA HIS A 90 1.37 5.79 -12.14
C HIS A 90 -0.16 5.58 -12.22
N ARG A 91 -0.81 5.23 -11.10
CA ARG A 91 -2.26 5.04 -11.05
C ARG A 91 -2.98 6.37 -10.89
N LEU A 92 -2.47 7.24 -10.03
CA LEU A 92 -2.94 8.62 -9.86
C LEU A 92 -2.81 9.40 -11.17
N SER A 93 -1.69 9.27 -11.88
CA SER A 93 -1.52 9.90 -13.20
C SER A 93 -2.51 9.36 -14.23
N ARG A 94 -2.78 8.05 -14.23
CA ARG A 94 -3.86 7.44 -15.04
C ARG A 94 -5.25 7.98 -14.71
N HIS A 95 -5.44 8.56 -13.53
CA HIS A 95 -6.71 9.13 -13.08
C HIS A 95 -6.74 10.67 -13.19
N GLY A 96 -5.78 11.28 -13.90
CA GLY A 96 -5.76 12.73 -14.12
C GLY A 96 -5.19 13.55 -12.97
N PHE A 97 -4.66 12.90 -11.93
CA PHE A 97 -3.93 13.61 -10.88
C PHE A 97 -2.53 13.99 -11.34
N PRO A 98 -1.98 15.13 -10.88
CA PRO A 98 -0.60 15.49 -11.15
C PRO A 98 0.37 14.39 -10.71
N PRO A 99 1.45 14.12 -11.46
CA PRO A 99 2.50 13.20 -11.03
C PRO A 99 3.06 13.60 -9.66
N ARG A 100 3.48 12.64 -8.85
CA ARG A 100 4.00 12.80 -7.48
C ARG A 100 3.02 13.30 -6.43
N THR A 101 1.72 13.45 -6.75
CA THR A 101 0.72 13.89 -5.76
C THR A 101 0.66 12.98 -4.55
N GLY A 102 0.74 11.65 -4.76
CA GLY A 102 0.74 10.67 -3.68
C GLY A 102 2.00 10.74 -2.81
N LYS A 103 3.17 11.00 -3.41
CA LYS A 103 4.43 11.20 -2.68
C LYS A 103 4.39 12.50 -1.86
N ARG A 104 3.90 13.60 -2.43
CA ARG A 104 3.82 14.91 -1.78
C ARG A 104 2.96 14.87 -0.52
N ILE A 105 1.72 14.35 -0.63
CA ILE A 105 0.79 14.30 0.51
C ILE A 105 1.32 13.40 1.64
N ARG A 106 2.00 12.29 1.31
CA ARG A 106 2.61 11.43 2.33
C ARG A 106 3.81 12.07 3.01
N ARG A 107 4.60 12.83 2.26
CA ARG A 107 5.73 13.58 2.81
C ARG A 107 5.25 14.69 3.74
N GLU A 108 4.23 15.45 3.34
CA GLU A 108 3.60 16.46 4.20
C GLU A 108 3.07 15.85 5.50
N LYS A 109 2.36 14.71 5.44
CA LYS A 109 1.88 14.02 6.65
C LYS A 109 3.01 13.45 7.52
N ALA A 110 4.10 12.98 6.92
CA ALA A 110 5.26 12.51 7.67
C ALA A 110 5.98 13.69 8.35
N ASP A 111 6.15 14.80 7.64
CA ASP A 111 6.74 16.03 8.16
C ASP A 111 5.90 16.61 9.31
N GLU A 112 4.55 16.58 9.21
CA GLU A 112 3.63 16.95 10.30
C GLU A 112 3.78 16.03 11.53
N ALA A 113 3.81 14.71 11.33
CA ALA A 113 3.96 13.75 12.42
C ALA A 113 5.33 13.89 13.12
N ASP A 114 6.39 14.13 12.35
CA ASP A 114 7.73 14.39 12.88
C ASP A 114 7.79 15.72 13.62
N ALA A 115 7.10 16.76 13.13
CA ALA A 115 6.98 18.04 13.82
C ALA A 115 6.24 17.91 15.15
N GLU A 116 5.13 17.16 15.21
CA GLU A 116 4.42 16.86 16.45
C GLU A 116 5.28 16.04 17.42
N ALA A 117 6.03 15.05 16.92
CA ALA A 117 6.94 14.24 17.73
C ALA A 117 8.07 15.09 18.31
N ARG A 118 8.65 16.00 17.51
CA ARG A 118 9.64 16.98 17.96
C ARG A 118 9.06 17.94 18.98
N ALA A 119 7.86 18.45 18.78
CA ALA A 119 7.19 19.34 19.75
C ALA A 119 6.96 18.62 21.09
N ARG A 120 6.52 17.35 21.06
CA ARG A 120 6.40 16.51 22.26
C ARG A 120 7.75 16.27 22.93
N TYR A 121 8.79 15.95 22.17
CA TYR A 121 10.14 15.77 22.69
C TYR A 121 10.65 17.06 23.38
N ILE A 122 10.50 18.21 22.72
CA ILE A 122 10.90 19.51 23.29
C ILE A 122 10.09 19.80 24.55
N ALA A 123 8.78 19.55 24.57
CA ALA A 123 7.95 19.78 25.76
C ALA A 123 8.38 18.93 26.98
N ILE A 124 8.82 17.69 26.75
CA ILE A 124 9.25 16.76 27.81
C ILE A 124 10.67 17.09 28.29
N TYR A 125 11.62 17.32 27.36
CA TYR A 125 13.05 17.40 27.68
C TYR A 125 13.61 18.81 27.82
N ARG A 126 12.88 19.87 27.43
CA ARG A 126 13.34 21.26 27.59
C ARG A 126 13.29 21.76 29.03
N HIS A 127 12.75 20.98 29.97
CA HIS A 127 12.65 21.33 31.38
C HIS A 127 13.80 20.81 32.27
N GLN A 128 14.93 20.40 31.70
CA GLN A 128 16.14 20.17 32.51
C GLN A 128 17.06 21.41 32.46
N PRO A 129 16.85 22.43 33.30
CA PRO A 129 17.94 23.33 33.62
C PRO A 129 19.01 22.50 34.32
N GLY A 130 20.24 22.57 33.82
CA GLY A 130 21.38 22.08 34.56
C GLY A 130 21.62 23.03 35.72
N ASP A 131 21.24 22.58 36.91
CA ASP A 131 21.64 23.16 38.19
C ASP A 131 22.85 22.37 38.73
#